data_AF-A0A969HKD6-F1
#
_entry.id   AF-A0A969HKD6-F1
#
_cell.length_a   1.000
_cell.length_b   1.000
_cell.length_c   1.000
_cell.angle_alpha   90.00
_cell.angle_beta   90.00
_cell.angle_gamma   90.00
#
_symmetry.space_group_name_H-M   'P 1'
#
loop_
_entity.id
_entity.type
_entity.pdbx_description
1 polymer ?
#
loop_
_entity_poly.entity_id
_entity_poly.type
_entity_poly.pdbx_seq_one_letter_code
_entity_poly.pdbx_strand_id
1 'polypeptide(L)'
;MTSTSRENAGSVTVEVLSGYDADFILQDVKNAVDQISAFPNQMEPPVIYKQESINFAISFALTGVEDLKTLKQFARNAEDQLRGVEGISKVQLSGFPEEEIEIAFRENALRAYNLTFEQAANKVRQANVEITGGTIETDEEEILIRADYKRYYADEIRNIVILTTNDGSIIRLRDIADVSDQWADDPQRSWYDGKPAAVVTVNSTSEEDILEITDYIQNFIQDFNESHGKIQANLIQNQSQVLQERINLLIENGLIGVGLVLILLSLFLNLHLAFWVADGDSHFFYGHVCSRLPLRNDD
;
A
#
# COMPACT_ATOMS: atom_id res chain seq x y z
N MET A 1 -16.37 3.24 15.43
CA MET A 1 -16.66 1.85 15.00
C MET A 1 -17.80 1.90 14.00
N THR A 2 -17.61 1.29 12.84
CA THR A 2 -18.58 1.26 11.75
C THR A 2 -18.80 -0.19 11.35
N SER A 3 -20.06 -0.60 11.18
CA SER A 3 -20.40 -1.96 10.74
C SER A 3 -21.18 -1.89 9.44
N THR A 4 -20.85 -2.77 8.50
CA THR A 4 -21.57 -2.93 7.24
C THR A 4 -21.92 -4.40 7.06
N SER A 5 -23.18 -4.67 6.77
CA SER A 5 -23.68 -6.01 6.47
C SER A 5 -24.21 -6.03 5.04
N ARG A 6 -23.83 -7.06 4.30
CA ARG A 6 -24.30 -7.38 2.95
C ARG A 6 -24.75 -8.84 2.94
N GLU A 7 -25.44 -9.22 1.87
CA GLU A 7 -25.78 -10.63 1.67
C GLU A 7 -24.49 -11.48 1.70
N ASN A 8 -24.45 -12.48 2.58
CA ASN A 8 -23.31 -13.38 2.82
C ASN A 8 -21.99 -12.73 3.28
N ALA A 9 -21.96 -11.44 3.64
CA ALA A 9 -20.72 -10.78 4.10
C ALA A 9 -20.99 -9.72 5.18
N GLY A 10 -20.13 -9.68 6.20
CA GLY A 10 -20.13 -8.65 7.23
C GLY A 10 -18.73 -8.07 7.41
N SER A 11 -18.63 -6.74 7.54
CA SER A 11 -17.36 -6.06 7.80
C SER A 11 -17.52 -5.06 8.94
N VAL A 12 -16.58 -5.08 9.88
CA VAL A 12 -16.55 -4.16 11.02
C VAL A 12 -15.22 -3.40 10.99
N THR A 13 -15.31 -2.07 11.01
CA THR A 13 -14.16 -1.17 11.07
C THR A 13 -14.08 -0.55 12.45
N VAL A 14 -12.95 -0.75 13.13
CA VAL A 14 -12.64 -0.14 14.42
C VAL A 14 -11.63 0.98 14.18
N GLU A 15 -12.00 2.19 14.55
CA GLU A 15 -11.12 3.36 14.47
C GLU A 15 -10.41 3.53 15.81
N VAL A 16 -9.08 3.59 15.77
CA VAL A 16 -8.24 3.80 16.95
C VAL A 16 -7.94 5.29 17.08
N LEU A 17 -8.10 5.84 18.29
CA LEU A 17 -7.77 7.24 18.56
C LEU A 17 -6.25 7.44 18.52
N SER A 18 -5.84 8.64 18.08
CA SER A 18 -4.42 9.02 18.06
C SER A 18 -3.81 8.92 19.47
N GLY A 19 -2.61 8.34 19.56
CA GLY A 19 -1.88 8.14 20.82
C GLY A 19 -2.05 6.74 21.46
N TYR A 20 -2.90 5.87 20.90
CA TYR A 20 -3.01 4.47 21.30
C TYR A 20 -2.28 3.55 20.32
N ASP A 21 -1.67 2.49 20.86
CA ASP A 21 -0.97 1.48 20.06
C ASP A 21 -1.99 0.58 19.34
N ALA A 22 -1.99 0.64 18.01
CA ALA A 22 -2.90 -0.14 17.18
C ALA A 22 -2.65 -1.65 17.26
N ASP A 23 -1.42 -2.09 17.53
CA ASP A 23 -1.09 -3.52 17.66
C ASP A 23 -1.60 -4.09 18.98
N PHE A 24 -1.55 -3.30 20.05
CA PHE A 24 -2.18 -3.66 21.32
C PHE A 24 -3.70 -3.78 21.18
N ILE A 25 -4.34 -2.79 20.55
CA ILE A 25 -5.79 -2.82 20.30
C ILE A 25 -6.18 -3.98 19.37
N LEU A 26 -5.35 -4.30 18.37
CA LEU A 26 -5.57 -5.46 17.49
C LEU A 26 -5.61 -6.76 18.30
N GLN A 27 -4.69 -6.93 19.26
CA GLN A 27 -4.66 -8.10 20.13
C GLN A 27 -5.90 -8.19 21.02
N ASP A 28 -6.32 -7.06 21.60
CA ASP A 28 -7.54 -6.99 22.41
C ASP A 28 -8.80 -7.32 21.60
N VAL A 29 -8.91 -6.78 20.39
CA VAL A 29 -10.03 -7.08 19.47
C VAL A 29 -10.03 -8.56 19.10
N LYS A 30 -8.85 -9.13 18.79
CA LYS A 30 -8.73 -10.56 18.49
C LYS A 30 -9.20 -11.42 19.66
N ASN A 31 -8.73 -11.14 20.87
CA ASN A 31 -9.15 -11.85 22.07
C ASN A 31 -10.66 -11.75 22.32
N ALA A 32 -11.25 -10.57 22.07
CA ALA A 32 -12.69 -10.36 22.23
C ALA A 32 -13.51 -11.12 21.17
N VAL A 33 -13.03 -11.17 19.94
CA VAL A 33 -13.69 -11.92 18.84
C VAL A 33 -13.58 -13.43 19.06
N ASP A 34 -12.41 -13.92 19.49
CA ASP A 34 -12.16 -15.35 19.74
C ASP A 34 -13.03 -15.90 20.88
N GLN A 35 -13.52 -15.05 21.79
CA GLN A 35 -14.45 -15.45 22.86
C GLN A 35 -15.90 -15.66 22.39
N ILE A 36 -16.25 -15.27 21.16
CA ILE A 36 -17.62 -15.38 20.65
C ILE A 36 -17.88 -16.82 20.21
N SER A 37 -18.56 -17.59 21.07
CA SER A 37 -18.91 -18.99 20.77
C SER A 37 -20.15 -19.16 19.85
N ALA A 38 -20.79 -18.06 19.46
CA ALA A 38 -22.07 -18.05 18.75
C ALA A 38 -21.94 -17.87 17.23
N PHE A 39 -20.75 -18.08 16.66
CA PHE A 39 -20.58 -18.03 15.20
C PHE A 39 -21.31 -19.21 14.52
N PRO A 40 -21.97 -18.98 13.38
CA PRO A 40 -22.57 -20.07 12.61
C PRO A 40 -21.52 -21.08 12.16
N ASN A 41 -21.81 -22.37 12.24
CA ASN A 41 -20.87 -23.44 11.90
C ASN A 41 -20.38 -23.43 10.43
N GLN A 42 -21.06 -22.69 9.54
CA GLN A 42 -20.70 -22.57 8.11
C GLN A 42 -19.98 -21.26 7.79
N MET A 43 -19.60 -20.46 8.79
CA MET A 43 -18.90 -19.19 8.60
C MET A 43 -17.39 -19.42 8.47
N GLU A 44 -16.75 -18.76 7.49
CA GLU A 44 -15.29 -18.71 7.42
C GLU A 44 -14.72 -17.95 8.63
N PRO A 45 -13.57 -18.37 9.20
CA PRO A 45 -12.98 -17.69 10.34
C PRO A 45 -12.77 -16.19 10.07
N PRO A 46 -13.15 -15.31 11.01
CA PRO A 46 -13.00 -13.87 10.81
C PRO A 46 -11.52 -13.50 10.70
N VAL A 47 -11.18 -12.73 9.66
CA VAL A 47 -9.82 -12.21 9.46
C VAL A 47 -9.73 -10.82 10.08
N ILE A 48 -8.91 -10.70 11.13
CA ILE A 48 -8.70 -9.47 11.87
C ILE A 48 -7.28 -8.98 11.55
N TYR A 49 -7.17 -7.77 11.03
CA TYR A 49 -5.90 -7.17 10.64
C TYR A 49 -5.89 -5.68 10.89
N LYS A 50 -4.69 -5.13 11.12
CA LYS A 50 -4.48 -3.68 11.16
C LYS A 50 -4.58 -3.13 9.74
N GLN A 51 -5.51 -2.20 9.53
CA GLN A 51 -5.57 -1.45 8.27
C GLN A 51 -4.49 -0.37 8.30
N GLU A 52 -3.45 -0.56 7.49
CA GLU A 52 -2.42 0.46 7.31
C GLU A 52 -2.93 1.55 6.36
N SER A 53 -2.66 2.81 6.70
CA SER A 53 -2.88 3.90 5.77
C SER A 53 -1.78 3.85 4.73
N ILE A 54 -2.18 3.66 3.48
CA ILE A 54 -1.28 3.57 2.34
C ILE A 54 -1.34 4.91 1.60
N ASN A 55 -0.21 5.58 1.48
CA ASN A 55 -0.05 6.82 0.75
C ASN A 55 0.74 6.56 -0.52
N PHE A 56 0.27 7.10 -1.64
CA PHE A 56 1.03 7.03 -2.88
C PHE A 56 2.37 7.76 -2.74
N ALA A 57 3.49 7.11 -3.07
CA ALA A 57 4.82 7.70 -3.04
C ALA A 57 5.34 7.97 -4.45
N ILE A 58 5.48 6.93 -5.27
CA ILE A 58 6.06 7.04 -6.62
C ILE A 58 5.59 5.89 -7.50
N SER A 59 5.44 6.16 -8.81
CA SER A 59 5.19 5.12 -9.81
C SER A 59 6.02 5.32 -11.06
N PHE A 60 6.42 4.21 -11.66
CA PHE A 60 7.18 4.18 -12.90
C PHE A 60 6.70 3.04 -13.81
N ALA A 61 6.85 3.26 -15.12
CA ALA A 61 6.54 2.30 -16.17
C ALA A 61 7.83 1.61 -16.65
N LEU A 62 7.82 0.28 -16.66
CA LEU A 62 8.80 -0.53 -17.36
C LEU A 62 8.31 -0.77 -18.79
N THR A 63 9.12 -0.41 -19.78
CA THR A 63 8.82 -0.54 -21.22
C THR A 63 9.99 -1.11 -21.98
N GLY A 64 9.79 -1.68 -23.17
CA GLY A 64 10.88 -2.10 -24.07
C GLY A 64 10.80 -3.52 -24.61
N VAL A 65 9.89 -4.34 -24.07
CA VAL A 65 9.64 -5.71 -24.54
C VAL A 65 8.14 -5.89 -24.80
N GLU A 66 7.80 -6.50 -25.93
CA GLU A 66 6.40 -6.79 -26.30
C GLU A 66 5.85 -8.05 -25.62
N ASP A 67 6.74 -8.99 -25.25
CA ASP A 67 6.36 -10.19 -24.50
C ASP A 67 6.00 -9.84 -23.05
N LEU A 68 4.71 -10.00 -22.72
CA LEU A 68 4.18 -9.72 -21.38
C LEU A 68 4.82 -10.58 -20.29
N LYS A 69 5.16 -11.83 -20.60
CA LYS A 69 5.75 -12.75 -19.61
C LYS A 69 7.12 -12.26 -19.18
N THR A 70 7.96 -11.90 -20.15
CA THR A 70 9.26 -11.28 -19.90
C THR A 70 9.10 -9.95 -19.16
N LEU A 71 8.19 -9.07 -19.61
CA LEU A 71 7.97 -7.77 -18.98
C LEU A 71 7.56 -7.89 -17.51
N LYS A 72 6.66 -8.83 -17.19
CA LYS A 72 6.25 -9.14 -15.82
C LYS A 72 7.39 -9.71 -14.99
N GLN A 73 8.26 -10.55 -15.57
CA GLN A 73 9.43 -11.08 -14.86
C GLN A 73 10.38 -9.96 -14.42
N PHE A 74 10.63 -8.98 -15.28
CA PHE A 74 11.42 -7.80 -14.92
C PHE A 74 10.71 -6.93 -13.87
N ALA A 75 9.40 -6.75 -14.00
CA ALA A 75 8.61 -6.02 -13.00
C ALA A 75 8.64 -6.71 -11.61
N ARG A 76 8.52 -8.05 -11.56
CA ARG A 76 8.67 -8.84 -10.33
C ARG A 76 10.06 -8.74 -9.74
N ASN A 77 11.09 -8.77 -10.59
CA ASN A 77 12.47 -8.62 -10.10
C ASN A 77 12.69 -7.22 -9.51
N ALA A 78 12.14 -6.17 -10.13
CA ALA A 78 12.16 -4.83 -9.56
C ALA A 78 11.36 -4.75 -8.25
N GLU A 79 10.17 -5.37 -8.18
CA GLU A 79 9.38 -5.48 -6.96
C GLU A 79 10.16 -6.14 -5.81
N ASP A 80 10.81 -7.27 -6.08
CA ASP A 80 11.60 -8.01 -5.09
C ASP A 80 12.81 -7.21 -4.60
N GLN A 81 13.50 -6.51 -5.51
CA GLN A 81 14.62 -5.63 -5.15
C GLN A 81 14.15 -4.46 -4.27
N LEU A 82 13.07 -3.80 -4.66
CA LEU A 82 12.51 -2.66 -3.92
C LEU A 82 12.00 -3.07 -2.54
N ARG A 83 11.32 -4.21 -2.42
CA ARG A 83 10.89 -4.76 -1.12
C ARG A 83 12.03 -5.20 -0.22
N GLY A 84 13.23 -5.41 -0.76
CA GLY A 84 14.43 -5.71 0.01
C GLY A 84 15.03 -4.51 0.73
N VAL A 85 14.53 -3.30 0.46
CA VAL A 85 15.04 -2.04 1.01
C VAL A 85 14.29 -1.69 2.28
N GLU A 86 15.04 -1.32 3.32
CA GLU A 86 14.46 -0.82 4.56
C GLU A 86 13.62 0.44 4.28
N GLY A 87 12.38 0.47 4.76
CA GLY A 87 11.44 1.57 4.52
C GLY A 87 10.58 1.45 3.25
N ILE A 88 10.70 0.39 2.44
CA ILE A 88 9.83 0.13 1.29
C ILE A 88 9.04 -1.18 1.52
N SER A 89 7.86 -1.08 2.11
CA SER A 89 7.01 -2.26 2.37
C SER A 89 5.95 -2.51 1.30
N LYS A 90 5.39 -1.47 0.67
CA LYS A 90 4.22 -1.58 -0.22
C LYS A 90 4.58 -1.30 -1.68
N VAL A 91 5.03 -2.35 -2.37
CA VAL A 91 5.19 -2.34 -3.83
C VAL A 91 4.05 -3.12 -4.48
N GLN A 92 3.44 -2.55 -5.51
CA GLN A 92 2.34 -3.12 -6.28
C GLN A 92 2.69 -3.11 -7.76
N LEU A 93 2.38 -4.22 -8.44
CA LEU A 93 2.56 -4.35 -9.88
C LEU A 93 1.20 -4.30 -10.58
N SER A 94 1.15 -3.60 -11.71
CA SER A 94 -0.04 -3.51 -12.55
C SER A 94 0.34 -3.41 -14.03
N GLY A 95 -0.65 -3.47 -14.92
CA GLY A 95 -0.46 -3.30 -16.37
C GLY A 95 -0.31 -4.56 -17.18
N PHE A 96 -0.48 -5.73 -16.55
CA PHE A 96 -0.67 -7.01 -17.20
C PHE A 96 -2.04 -7.58 -16.83
N PRO A 97 -2.69 -8.35 -17.73
CA PRO A 97 -3.90 -9.10 -17.39
C PRO A 97 -3.66 -10.07 -16.22
N GLU A 98 -4.72 -10.50 -15.56
CA GLU A 98 -4.62 -11.55 -14.55
C GLU A 98 -4.14 -12.88 -15.19
N GLU A 99 -3.40 -13.68 -14.41
CA GLU A 99 -3.02 -15.03 -14.84
C GLU A 99 -4.15 -15.98 -14.46
N GLU A 100 -4.64 -16.74 -15.43
CA GLU A 100 -5.68 -17.75 -15.27
C GLU A 100 -5.12 -19.13 -15.62
N ILE A 101 -5.59 -20.14 -14.90
CA ILE A 101 -5.30 -21.53 -15.26
C ILE A 101 -6.51 -22.06 -16.02
N GLU A 102 -6.35 -22.22 -17.33
CA GLU A 102 -7.38 -22.80 -18.18
C GLU A 102 -7.33 -24.33 -18.06
N ILE A 103 -8.50 -24.93 -17.76
CA ILE A 103 -8.68 -26.38 -17.72
C ILE A 103 -9.64 -26.77 -18.85
N ALA A 104 -9.08 -27.22 -19.97
CA ALA A 104 -9.83 -27.63 -21.15
C ALA A 104 -10.08 -29.14 -21.12
N PHE A 105 -11.30 -29.56 -20.76
CA PHE A 105 -11.65 -30.98 -20.72
C PHE A 105 -11.80 -31.59 -22.12
N ARG A 106 -11.16 -32.74 -22.34
CA ARG A 106 -11.26 -33.48 -23.60
C ARG A 106 -12.53 -34.35 -23.60
N GLU A 107 -13.51 -34.00 -24.44
CA GLU A 107 -14.81 -34.69 -24.48
C GLU A 107 -14.68 -36.21 -24.70
N ASN A 108 -13.73 -36.63 -25.55
CA ASN A 108 -13.48 -38.05 -25.82
C ASN A 108 -12.93 -38.79 -24.59
N ALA A 109 -12.10 -38.13 -23.78
CA ALA A 109 -11.57 -38.71 -22.55
C ALA A 109 -12.65 -38.82 -21.47
N LEU A 110 -13.45 -37.76 -21.29
CA LEU A 110 -14.61 -37.79 -20.38
C LEU A 110 -15.57 -38.93 -20.73
N ARG A 111 -15.88 -39.12 -22.01
CA ARG A 111 -16.71 -40.24 -22.48
C ARG A 111 -16.07 -41.61 -22.23
N ALA A 112 -14.76 -41.76 -22.47
CA ALA A 112 -14.05 -43.03 -22.26
C ALA A 112 -14.09 -43.48 -20.79
N TYR A 113 -14.09 -42.54 -19.85
CA TYR A 113 -14.19 -42.81 -18.41
C TYR A 113 -15.62 -42.69 -17.86
N ASN A 114 -16.63 -42.50 -18.72
CA ASN A 114 -18.04 -42.30 -18.35
C ASN A 114 -18.25 -41.19 -17.30
N LEU A 115 -17.49 -40.09 -17.43
CA LEU A 115 -17.54 -38.91 -16.58
C LEU A 115 -18.30 -37.77 -17.26
N THR A 116 -19.13 -37.05 -16.50
CA THR A 116 -19.71 -35.79 -16.97
C THR A 116 -18.78 -34.61 -16.71
N PHE A 117 -18.93 -33.54 -17.49
CA PHE A 117 -18.21 -32.29 -17.26
C PHE A 117 -18.44 -31.76 -15.83
N GLU A 118 -19.69 -31.77 -15.35
CA GLU A 118 -20.00 -31.31 -13.99
C GLU A 118 -19.33 -32.16 -12.91
N GLN A 119 -19.25 -33.48 -13.09
CA GLN A 119 -18.55 -34.36 -12.15
C GLN A 119 -17.06 -34.03 -12.10
N ALA A 120 -16.42 -33.87 -13.26
CA ALA A 120 -15.01 -33.51 -13.33
C ALA A 120 -14.73 -32.12 -12.73
N ALA A 121 -15.57 -31.12 -13.04
CA ALA A 121 -15.45 -29.78 -12.49
C ALA A 121 -15.67 -29.74 -10.97
N ASN A 122 -16.63 -30.52 -10.44
CA ASN A 122 -16.84 -30.66 -9.00
C ASN A 122 -15.62 -31.30 -8.31
N LYS A 123 -15.00 -32.31 -8.93
CA LYS A 123 -13.78 -32.94 -8.40
C LYS A 123 -12.61 -31.98 -8.35
N VAL A 124 -12.41 -31.17 -9.39
CA VAL A 124 -11.38 -30.11 -9.38
C VAL A 124 -11.66 -29.09 -8.25
N ARG A 125 -12.91 -28.66 -8.08
CA ARG A 125 -13.27 -27.74 -6.97
C ARG A 125 -12.99 -28.34 -5.59
N GLN A 126 -13.35 -29.60 -5.37
CA GLN A 126 -13.11 -30.30 -4.11
C GLN A 126 -11.61 -30.44 -3.81
N ALA A 127 -10.82 -30.85 -4.81
CA ALA A 127 -9.38 -30.99 -4.66
C ALA A 127 -8.69 -29.66 -4.37
N ASN A 128 -9.15 -28.55 -4.98
CA ASN A 128 -8.60 -27.23 -4.68
C ASN A 128 -8.84 -26.83 -3.22
N VAL A 129 -10.02 -27.16 -2.66
CA VAL A 129 -10.33 -26.93 -1.25
C VAL A 129 -9.45 -27.77 -0.32
N GLU A 130 -9.25 -29.06 -0.63
CA GLU A 130 -8.41 -29.98 0.16
C GLU A 130 -6.92 -29.56 0.17
N ILE A 131 -6.41 -29.03 -0.95
CA ILE A 131 -5.02 -28.51 -1.03
C ILE A 131 -4.85 -27.26 -0.16
N THR A 132 -5.87 -26.39 -0.07
CA THR A 132 -5.83 -25.16 0.74
C THR A 132 -6.04 -25.37 2.24
N GLY A 133 -6.59 -26.51 2.65
CA GLY A 133 -6.95 -26.76 4.04
C GLY A 133 -7.11 -28.26 4.32
N GLY A 134 -6.06 -28.89 4.83
CA GLY A 134 -6.10 -30.26 5.33
C GLY A 134 -5.63 -30.31 6.79
N THR A 135 -6.46 -30.90 7.66
CA THR A 135 -6.07 -31.31 9.01
C THR A 135 -5.60 -32.76 8.93
N ILE A 136 -4.44 -33.07 9.51
CA ILE A 136 -4.04 -34.47 9.74
C ILE A 136 -4.48 -34.83 11.16
N GLU A 137 -5.43 -35.74 11.28
CA GLU A 137 -5.88 -36.29 12.56
C GLU A 137 -4.94 -37.45 12.94
N THR A 138 -4.17 -37.27 14.01
CA THR A 138 -3.39 -38.34 14.66
C THR A 138 -4.12 -38.72 15.95
N ASP A 139 -4.01 -39.97 16.41
CA ASP A 139 -4.75 -40.52 17.56
C ASP A 139 -4.65 -39.71 18.88
N GLU A 140 -3.73 -38.75 18.98
CA GLU A 140 -3.49 -37.95 20.18
C GLU A 140 -3.53 -36.41 19.98
N GLU A 141 -3.45 -35.86 18.76
CA GLU A 141 -3.45 -34.40 18.52
C GLU A 141 -4.02 -34.01 17.14
N GLU A 142 -4.79 -32.91 17.09
CA GLU A 142 -5.26 -32.24 15.87
C GLU A 142 -4.23 -31.17 15.45
N ILE A 143 -3.41 -31.48 14.45
CA ILE A 143 -2.43 -30.51 13.92
C ILE A 143 -2.97 -29.90 12.62
N LEU A 144 -3.34 -28.63 12.70
CA LEU A 144 -3.69 -27.80 11.54
C LEU A 144 -2.42 -27.40 10.79
N ILE A 145 -2.03 -28.19 9.77
CA ILE A 145 -0.95 -27.81 8.86
C ILE A 145 -1.54 -26.93 7.77
N ARG A 146 -1.44 -25.61 7.94
CA ARG A 146 -1.73 -24.66 6.85
C ARG A 146 -0.53 -24.62 5.91
N ALA A 147 -0.64 -25.32 4.79
CA ALA A 147 0.33 -25.25 3.73
C ALA A 147 0.12 -23.94 2.96
N ASP A 148 0.96 -22.94 3.19
CA ASP A 148 0.88 -21.62 2.55
C ASP A 148 1.38 -21.70 1.09
N TYR A 149 0.75 -22.53 0.26
CA TYR A 149 1.08 -22.71 -1.17
C TYR A 149 0.34 -21.66 -2.00
N LYS A 150 0.79 -20.42 -1.93
CA LYS A 150 0.24 -19.28 -2.69
C LYS A 150 0.72 -19.20 -4.15
N ARG A 151 1.21 -20.30 -4.73
CA ARG A 151 1.71 -20.35 -6.12
C ARG A 151 1.18 -21.59 -6.83
N TYR A 152 -0.11 -21.58 -7.19
CA TYR A 152 -0.68 -22.58 -8.09
C TYR A 152 -0.08 -22.38 -9.47
N TYR A 153 0.82 -23.28 -9.88
CA TYR A 153 1.20 -23.40 -11.28
C TYR A 153 0.32 -24.48 -11.93
N ALA A 154 0.02 -24.36 -13.23
CA ALA A 154 -0.72 -25.38 -13.97
C ALA A 154 -0.20 -26.82 -13.71
N ASP A 155 1.12 -26.99 -13.50
CA ASP A 155 1.75 -28.28 -13.21
C ASP A 155 1.28 -28.97 -11.92
N GLU A 156 0.94 -28.21 -10.88
CA GLU A 156 0.44 -28.79 -9.63
C GLU A 156 -1.00 -29.28 -9.81
N ILE A 157 -1.83 -28.50 -10.50
CA ILE A 157 -3.23 -28.80 -10.78
C ILE A 157 -3.38 -30.01 -11.72
N ARG A 158 -2.44 -30.22 -12.66
CA ARG A 158 -2.42 -31.39 -13.55
C ARG A 158 -2.42 -32.74 -12.82
N ASN A 159 -1.90 -32.78 -11.59
CA ASN A 159 -1.77 -34.01 -10.81
C ASN A 159 -2.98 -34.31 -9.91
N ILE A 160 -4.00 -33.46 -9.90
CA ILE A 160 -5.23 -33.69 -9.15
C ILE A 160 -5.86 -35.03 -9.56
N VAL A 161 -6.22 -35.83 -8.57
CA VAL A 161 -6.90 -37.11 -8.77
C VAL A 161 -8.39 -36.86 -9.01
N ILE A 162 -8.90 -37.32 -10.15
CA ILE A 162 -10.31 -37.12 -10.53
C ILE A 162 -11.15 -38.36 -10.25
N LEU A 163 -10.61 -39.54 -10.56
CA LEU A 163 -11.29 -40.80 -10.39
C LEU A 163 -10.31 -41.90 -9.98
N THR A 164 -10.73 -42.75 -9.06
CA THR A 164 -10.10 -44.04 -8.79
C THR A 164 -11.05 -45.12 -9.28
N THR A 165 -10.61 -45.94 -10.24
CA THR A 165 -11.44 -47.05 -10.74
C THR A 165 -11.50 -48.18 -9.73
N ASN A 166 -12.50 -49.06 -9.86
CA ASN A 166 -12.66 -50.24 -9.00
C ASN A 166 -11.45 -51.19 -9.06
N ASP A 167 -10.66 -51.12 -10.14
CA ASP A 167 -9.43 -51.89 -10.34
C ASP A 167 -8.19 -51.22 -9.69
N GLY A 168 -8.40 -50.12 -8.95
CA GLY A 168 -7.33 -49.37 -8.28
C GLY A 168 -6.52 -48.44 -9.18
N SER A 169 -6.92 -48.23 -10.44
CA SER A 169 -6.24 -47.29 -11.33
C SER A 169 -6.66 -45.86 -11.01
N ILE A 170 -5.68 -44.96 -10.92
CA ILE A 170 -5.88 -43.55 -10.58
C ILE A 170 -5.84 -42.74 -11.86
N ILE A 171 -6.94 -42.04 -12.16
CA ILE A 171 -7.06 -41.11 -13.28
C ILE A 171 -6.86 -39.69 -12.77
N ARG A 172 -5.87 -39.00 -13.34
CA ARG A 172 -5.52 -37.63 -12.98
C ARG A 172 -6.14 -36.63 -13.96
N LEU A 173 -6.16 -35.35 -13.56
CA LEU A 173 -6.68 -34.28 -14.39
C LEU A 173 -5.97 -34.21 -15.76
N ARG A 174 -4.64 -34.39 -15.80
CA ARG A 174 -3.87 -34.46 -17.05
C ARG A 174 -4.34 -35.53 -18.03
N ASP A 175 -4.96 -36.60 -17.53
CA ASP A 175 -5.41 -37.72 -18.37
C ASP A 175 -6.72 -37.38 -19.11
N ILE A 176 -7.50 -36.43 -18.57
CA ILE A 176 -8.84 -36.05 -19.07
C ILE A 176 -8.96 -34.60 -19.54
N ALA A 177 -8.02 -33.73 -19.19
CA ALA A 177 -8.04 -32.31 -19.50
C ALA A 177 -6.64 -31.79 -19.83
N ASP A 178 -6.58 -30.80 -20.70
CA ASP A 178 -5.38 -30.02 -20.98
C ASP A 178 -5.39 -28.81 -20.04
N VAL A 179 -4.32 -28.62 -19.29
CA VAL A 179 -4.20 -27.55 -18.29
C VAL A 179 -3.07 -26.63 -18.72
N SER A 180 -3.38 -25.38 -19.01
CA SER A 180 -2.41 -24.37 -19.45
C SER A 180 -2.56 -23.07 -18.67
N ASP A 181 -1.43 -22.45 -18.33
CA ASP A 181 -1.41 -21.08 -17.84
C ASP A 181 -1.71 -20.15 -19.03
N GLN A 182 -2.74 -19.32 -18.89
CA GLN A 182 -3.15 -18.32 -19.87
C GLN A 182 -3.29 -16.96 -19.19
N TRP A 183 -3.26 -15.90 -20.00
CA TRP A 183 -3.71 -14.60 -19.53
C TRP A 183 -5.24 -14.57 -19.59
N ALA A 184 -5.87 -13.89 -18.64
CA ALA A 184 -7.28 -13.57 -18.71
C ALA A 184 -7.61 -12.92 -20.07
N ASP A 185 -8.75 -13.27 -20.64
CA ASP A 185 -9.21 -12.77 -21.94
C ASP A 185 -9.58 -11.26 -21.90
N ASP A 186 -9.53 -10.64 -20.71
CA ASP A 186 -9.73 -9.21 -20.50
C ASP A 186 -8.47 -8.40 -20.89
N PRO A 187 -8.56 -7.43 -21.82
CA PRO A 187 -7.45 -6.61 -22.27
C PRO A 187 -7.00 -5.55 -21.24
N GLN A 188 -6.83 -5.90 -19.97
CA GLN A 188 -6.29 -4.99 -18.95
C GLN A 188 -4.77 -4.84 -19.08
N ARG A 189 -4.33 -4.34 -20.24
CA ARG A 189 -2.92 -4.05 -20.56
C ARG A 189 -2.66 -2.56 -20.45
N SER A 190 -1.64 -2.18 -19.68
CA SER A 190 -1.19 -0.79 -19.62
C SER A 190 -0.26 -0.46 -20.77
N TRP A 191 -0.32 0.79 -21.20
CA TRP A 191 0.52 1.35 -22.25
C TRP A 191 1.16 2.63 -21.74
N TYR A 192 2.43 2.82 -22.05
CA TYR A 192 3.18 4.04 -21.78
C TYR A 192 3.84 4.48 -23.09
N ASP A 193 3.54 5.70 -23.54
CA ASP A 193 4.00 6.24 -24.83
C ASP A 193 3.80 5.30 -26.03
N GLY A 194 2.64 4.62 -26.07
CA GLY A 194 2.29 3.70 -27.16
C GLY A 194 3.02 2.36 -27.14
N LYS A 195 3.80 2.06 -26.10
CA LYS A 195 4.44 0.75 -25.88
C LYS A 195 3.76 0.00 -24.72
N PRO A 196 3.68 -1.34 -24.75
CA PRO A 196 3.24 -2.12 -23.60
C PRO A 196 4.08 -1.80 -22.37
N ALA A 197 3.43 -1.60 -21.23
CA ALA A 197 4.07 -1.17 -20.01
C ALA A 197 3.61 -1.96 -18.79
N ALA A 198 4.56 -2.38 -17.96
CA ALA A 198 4.27 -2.82 -16.61
C ALA A 198 4.48 -1.63 -15.66
N VAL A 199 3.49 -1.32 -14.84
CA VAL A 199 3.54 -0.20 -13.92
C VAL A 199 3.89 -0.74 -12.53
N VAL A 200 4.98 -0.22 -11.98
CA VAL A 200 5.40 -0.46 -10.60
C VAL A 200 4.96 0.76 -9.80
N THR A 201 4.09 0.53 -8.83
CA THR A 201 3.60 1.54 -7.89
C THR A 201 4.16 1.25 -6.52
N VAL A 202 4.87 2.21 -5.94
CA VAL A 202 5.34 2.16 -4.58
C VAL A 202 4.51 3.12 -3.74
N ASN A 203 3.97 2.57 -2.67
CA ASN A 203 3.27 3.31 -1.66
C ASN A 203 4.06 3.29 -0.35
N SER A 204 3.90 4.33 0.46
CA SER A 204 4.43 4.38 1.81
C SER A 204 3.31 4.18 2.84
N THR A 205 3.66 3.65 3.99
CA THR A 205 2.84 3.68 5.20
C THR A 205 3.00 5.04 5.89
N SER A 206 2.23 5.27 6.96
CA SER A 206 2.35 6.49 7.78
C SER A 206 3.67 6.62 8.54
N GLU A 207 4.41 5.51 8.72
CA GLU A 207 5.66 5.47 9.48
C GLU A 207 6.91 5.62 8.60
N GLU A 208 6.74 5.50 7.28
CA GLU A 208 7.83 5.56 6.30
C GLU A 208 7.99 6.98 5.70
N ASP A 209 9.22 7.38 5.39
CA ASP A 209 9.51 8.70 4.79
C ASP A 209 9.38 8.67 3.27
N ILE A 210 8.40 9.41 2.75
CA ILE A 210 8.14 9.53 1.30
C ILE A 210 9.35 10.13 0.56
N LEU A 211 10.06 11.11 1.14
CA LEU A 211 11.19 11.75 0.48
C LEU A 211 12.32 10.74 0.26
N GLU A 212 12.69 10.01 1.31
CA GLU A 212 13.74 8.98 1.26
C GLU A 212 13.40 7.87 0.26
N ILE A 213 12.16 7.36 0.28
CA ILE A 213 11.69 6.34 -0.67
C ILE A 213 11.80 6.85 -2.10
N THR A 214 11.32 8.07 -2.38
CA THR A 214 11.30 8.60 -3.74
C THR A 214 12.69 8.91 -4.27
N ASP A 215 13.63 9.31 -3.41
CA ASP A 215 15.02 9.55 -3.78
C ASP A 215 15.74 8.24 -4.09
N TYR A 216 15.53 7.21 -3.26
CA TYR A 216 16.04 5.88 -3.51
C TYR A 216 15.54 5.33 -4.86
N ILE A 217 14.23 5.44 -5.12
CA ILE A 217 13.63 4.91 -6.35
C ILE A 217 14.10 5.67 -7.59
N GLN A 218 14.32 6.98 -7.50
CA GLN A 218 14.91 7.74 -8.60
C GLN A 218 16.31 7.24 -8.97
N ASN A 219 17.16 6.99 -7.96
CA ASN A 219 18.49 6.41 -8.18
C ASN A 219 18.38 5.00 -8.76
N PHE A 220 17.48 4.17 -8.22
CA PHE A 220 17.21 2.83 -8.75
C PHE A 220 16.78 2.86 -10.22
N ILE A 221 15.91 3.79 -10.62
CA ILE A 221 15.48 3.95 -12.02
C ILE A 221 16.67 4.30 -12.92
N GLN A 222 17.58 5.16 -12.45
CA GLN A 222 18.79 5.51 -13.18
C GLN A 222 19.70 4.28 -13.36
N ASP A 223 20.02 3.58 -12.27
CA ASP A 223 20.87 2.39 -12.27
C ASP A 223 20.24 1.25 -13.11
N PHE A 224 18.92 1.10 -13.05
CA PHE A 224 18.18 0.13 -13.84
C PHE A 224 18.30 0.42 -15.34
N ASN A 225 18.16 1.69 -15.74
CA ASN A 225 18.31 2.10 -17.13
C ASN A 225 19.74 1.95 -17.66
N GLU A 226 20.76 2.15 -16.81
CA GLU A 226 22.16 1.93 -17.16
C GLU A 226 22.50 0.44 -17.33
N SER A 227 21.93 -0.42 -16.47
CA SER A 227 22.19 -1.87 -16.49
C SER A 227 21.39 -2.64 -17.56
N HIS A 228 20.20 -2.16 -17.92
CA HIS A 228 19.27 -2.87 -18.80
C HIS A 228 18.98 -2.08 -20.08
N GLY A 229 19.88 -2.11 -21.07
CA GLY A 229 19.70 -1.35 -22.32
C GLY A 229 18.47 -1.71 -23.17
N LYS A 230 17.80 -2.84 -22.92
CA LYS A 230 16.58 -3.26 -23.64
C LYS A 230 15.27 -2.85 -22.94
N ILE A 231 15.30 -2.53 -21.65
CA ILE A 231 14.11 -2.19 -20.87
C ILE A 231 14.34 -0.86 -20.19
N GLN A 232 13.42 0.07 -20.40
CA GLN A 232 13.50 1.41 -19.85
C GLN A 232 12.46 1.57 -18.76
N ALA A 233 12.91 2.02 -17.59
CA ALA A 233 12.10 2.51 -16.50
C ALA A 233 11.87 4.02 -16.67
N ASN A 234 10.61 4.41 -16.86
CA ASN A 234 10.19 5.80 -17.04
C ASN A 234 9.31 6.23 -15.87
N LEU A 235 9.63 7.37 -15.25
CA LEU A 235 8.84 7.92 -14.17
C LEU A 235 7.45 8.34 -14.69
N ILE A 236 6.39 7.93 -13.99
CA ILE A 236 5.01 8.32 -14.29
C ILE A 236 4.59 9.46 -13.35
N GLN A 237 4.70 9.22 -12.05
CA GLN A 237 4.25 10.16 -11.03
C GLN A 237 5.16 10.08 -9.80
N ASN A 238 5.46 11.24 -9.20
CA ASN A 238 6.29 11.36 -8.01
C ASN A 238 5.63 12.31 -6.99
N GLN A 239 5.33 11.79 -5.80
CA GLN A 239 4.69 12.54 -4.73
C GLN A 239 5.65 13.51 -4.02
N SER A 240 6.97 13.25 -4.03
CA SER A 240 7.93 14.12 -3.34
C SER A 240 8.04 15.50 -3.98
N GLN A 241 7.89 15.60 -5.31
CA GLN A 241 7.87 16.90 -6.00
C GLN A 241 6.75 17.80 -5.48
N VAL A 242 5.53 17.24 -5.39
CA VAL A 242 4.35 17.96 -4.86
C VAL A 242 4.56 18.34 -3.39
N LEU A 243 5.17 17.46 -2.60
CA LEU A 243 5.45 17.73 -1.18
C LEU A 243 6.48 18.85 -1.01
N GLN A 244 7.58 18.83 -1.78
CA GLN A 244 8.62 19.84 -1.75
C GLN A 244 8.10 21.20 -2.20
N GLU A 245 7.29 21.26 -3.26
CA GLU A 245 6.62 22.49 -3.70
C GLU A 245 5.76 23.11 -2.59
N ARG A 246 5.00 22.30 -1.86
CA ARG A 246 4.18 22.77 -0.73
C ARG A 246 5.03 23.29 0.43
N ILE A 247 6.13 22.60 0.76
CA ILE A 247 7.07 23.05 1.80
C ILE A 247 7.67 24.40 1.41
N ASN A 248 8.11 24.54 0.16
CA ASN A 248 8.70 25.79 -0.35
C ASN A 248 7.69 26.94 -0.30
N LEU A 249 6.44 26.70 -0.70
CA LEU A 249 5.36 27.70 -0.59
C LEU A 249 5.09 28.11 0.86
N LEU A 250 5.12 27.16 1.82
CA LEU A 250 4.95 27.46 3.24
C LEU A 250 6.11 28.29 3.79
N ILE A 251 7.35 27.98 3.39
CA ILE A 251 8.55 28.73 3.78
C ILE A 251 8.49 30.14 3.19
N GLU A 252 8.18 30.28 1.90
CA GLU A 252 8.08 31.57 1.23
C GLU A 252 7.01 32.46 1.88
N ASN A 253 5.79 31.93 2.08
CA ASN A 253 4.72 32.63 2.77
C ASN A 253 5.09 32.96 4.23
N GLY A 254 5.78 32.06 4.91
CA GLY A 254 6.29 32.27 6.26
C GLY A 254 7.29 33.42 6.33
N LEU A 255 8.24 33.48 5.40
CA LEU A 255 9.22 34.56 5.30
C LEU A 255 8.56 35.91 4.99
N ILE A 256 7.59 35.93 4.07
CA ILE A 256 6.80 37.13 3.77
C ILE A 256 6.04 37.59 5.02
N GLY A 257 5.39 36.66 5.74
CA GLY A 257 4.68 36.95 6.98
C GLY A 257 5.59 37.53 8.06
N VAL A 258 6.75 36.92 8.29
CA VAL A 258 7.77 37.45 9.22
C VAL A 258 8.23 38.84 8.79
N GLY A 259 8.48 39.07 7.49
CA GLY A 259 8.83 40.37 6.95
C GLY A 259 7.77 41.44 7.23
N LEU A 260 6.49 41.12 7.00
CA LEU A 260 5.38 42.02 7.27
C LEU A 260 5.24 42.35 8.77
N VAL A 261 5.39 41.36 9.65
CA VAL A 261 5.36 41.58 11.10
C VAL A 261 6.51 42.47 11.55
N LEU A 262 7.73 42.25 11.04
CA LEU A 262 8.88 43.10 11.36
C LEU A 262 8.69 44.55 10.90
N ILE A 263 8.15 44.76 9.69
CA ILE A 263 7.83 46.10 9.18
C ILE A 263 6.78 46.76 10.07
N LEU A 264 5.73 46.04 10.44
CA LEU A 264 4.66 46.55 11.28
C LEU A 264 5.18 46.90 12.68
N LEU A 265 5.94 46.01 13.32
CA LEU A 265 6.57 46.29 14.61
C LEU A 265 7.53 47.48 14.52
N SER A 266 8.33 47.59 13.45
CA SER A 266 9.24 48.73 13.26
C SER A 266 8.50 50.07 13.20
N LEU A 267 7.34 50.12 12.52
CA LEU A 267 6.50 51.32 12.43
C LEU A 267 5.82 51.67 13.76
N PHE A 268 5.28 50.68 14.47
CA PHE A 268 4.54 50.93 15.73
C PHE A 268 5.45 51.12 16.95
N LEU A 269 6.59 50.42 17.01
CA LEU A 269 7.50 50.46 18.17
C LEU A 269 8.20 51.83 18.32
N ASN A 270 8.40 52.57 17.23
CA ASN A 270 9.14 53.83 17.23
C ASN A 270 8.32 55.13 17.22
N LEU A 271 6.97 55.09 17.22
CA LEU A 271 6.16 56.32 17.37
C LEU A 271 5.57 56.48 18.77
N HIS A 272 5.03 55.42 19.38
CA HIS A 272 4.35 55.56 20.67
C HIS A 272 5.32 55.75 21.84
N LEU A 273 6.41 54.97 21.91
CA LEU A 273 7.43 55.11 22.95
C LEU A 273 8.24 56.40 22.78
N ALA A 274 8.59 56.78 21.54
CA ALA A 274 9.27 58.06 21.28
C ALA A 274 8.40 59.26 21.66
N PHE A 275 7.09 59.21 21.39
CA PHE A 275 6.15 60.27 21.80
C PHE A 275 6.03 60.38 23.33
N TRP A 276 5.82 59.27 24.05
CA TRP A 276 5.72 59.30 25.51
C TRP A 276 7.05 59.59 26.22
N VAL A 277 8.19 59.15 25.67
CA VAL A 277 9.53 59.48 26.21
C VAL A 277 9.89 60.93 25.93
N ALA A 278 9.59 61.47 24.73
CA ALA A 278 9.81 62.88 24.43
C ALA A 278 8.94 63.82 25.27
N ASP A 279 7.67 63.47 25.50
CA ASP A 279 6.77 64.24 26.37
C ASP A 279 7.20 64.16 27.85
N GLY A 280 7.62 62.97 28.31
CA GLY A 280 8.15 62.75 29.65
C GLY A 280 9.45 63.52 29.94
N ASP A 281 10.43 63.48 29.02
CA ASP A 281 11.68 64.23 29.16
C ASP A 281 11.46 65.75 29.07
N SER A 282 10.50 66.21 28.26
CA SER A 282 10.16 67.63 28.15
C SER A 282 9.62 68.21 29.47
N HIS A 283 8.75 67.46 30.18
CA HIS A 283 8.25 67.87 31.49
C HIS A 283 9.32 67.82 32.57
N PHE A 284 10.21 66.82 32.54
CA PHE A 284 11.32 66.71 33.49
C PHE A 284 12.33 67.85 33.32
N PHE A 285 12.64 68.23 32.07
CA PHE A 285 13.54 69.34 31.77
C PHE A 285 12.97 70.70 32.24
N TYR A 286 11.67 70.94 32.04
CA TYR A 286 11.01 72.17 32.51
C TYR A 286 11.01 72.29 34.04
N GLY A 287 10.76 71.18 34.75
CA GLY A 287 10.86 71.13 36.21
C GLY A 287 12.26 71.43 36.74
N HIS A 288 13.30 70.93 36.06
CA HIS A 288 14.69 71.13 36.46
C HIS A 288 15.22 72.55 36.15
N VAL A 289 14.70 73.22 35.11
CA VAL A 289 15.00 74.63 34.82
C VAL A 289 14.27 75.56 35.79
N CYS A 290 13.03 75.26 36.16
CA CYS A 290 12.25 76.09 37.07
C CYS A 290 12.75 76.06 38.52
N SER A 291 13.37 74.95 38.96
CA SER A 291 13.98 74.85 40.30
C SER A 291 15.36 75.53 40.40
N ARG A 292 15.95 75.96 39.27
CA ARG A 292 17.29 76.56 39.20
C ARG A 292 17.27 78.07 38.95
N LEU A 293 16.09 78.68 38.87
CA LEU A 293 15.97 80.14 38.85
C LEU A 293 16.27 80.69 40.25
N PRO A 294 17.26 81.59 40.40
CA PRO A 294 17.53 82.21 41.68
C PRO A 294 16.31 83.05 42.08
N LEU A 295 15.80 82.82 43.29
CA LEU A 295 14.89 83.75 43.95
C LEU A 295 15.61 85.09 44.04
N ARG A 296 15.24 86.00 43.12
CA ARG A 296 15.61 87.40 43.19
C ARG A 296 14.80 88.00 44.33
N ASN A 297 15.47 88.18 45.47
CA ASN A 297 15.09 89.14 46.48
C ASN A 297 14.87 90.48 45.79
N ASP A 298 13.67 91.02 45.94
CA ASP A 298 13.41 92.46 45.91
C ASP A 298 12.35 92.70 47.01
N ASP A 299 12.82 93.32 48.10
CA ASP A 299 12.17 93.99 49.26
C ASP A 299 11.15 93.26 50.16
#